data_AF-A0A7Y4ZZT2-F1
#
_entry.id   AF-A0A7Y4ZZT2-F1
#
_cell.length_a   1.000
_cell.length_b   1.000
_cell.length_c   1.000
_cell.angle_alpha   90.00
_cell.angle_beta   90.00
_cell.angle_gamma   90.00
#
_symmetry.space_group_name_H-M   'P 1'
#
loop_
_entity.id
_entity.type
_entity.pdbx_description
1 polymer ?
#
loop_
_entity_poly.entity_id
_entity_poly.type
_entity_poly.pdbx_seq_one_letter_code
_entity_poly.pdbx_strand_id
1 'polypeptide(L)' 'MSIAHHTNRSTTANRDVSQEILRAVEELKLGSGFGSIEIVLHEGRVTQIEKREKLRFTQDTKNTPTVPAAAK' A
#
# COMPACT_ATOMS: atom_id res chain seq x y z
N MET A 1 -4.89 5.51 48.18
CA MET A 1 -3.82 6.08 47.33
C MET A 1 -3.76 5.24 46.06
N SER A 2 -4.02 5.79 44.87
CA SER A 2 -3.97 5.04 43.61
C SER A 2 -2.91 5.67 42.72
N ILE A 3 -1.81 4.93 42.55
CA ILE A 3 -0.66 5.35 41.75
C ILE A 3 -0.85 4.90 40.30
N ALA A 4 -0.71 5.90 39.43
CA ALA A 4 -0.71 5.90 37.98
C ALA A 4 -0.13 4.67 37.26
N HIS A 5 -0.93 4.06 36.38
CA HIS A 5 -0.51 3.05 35.39
C HIS A 5 -0.48 3.60 33.94
N HIS A 6 -0.30 4.90 33.73
CA HIS A 6 -0.49 5.52 32.40
C HIS A 6 0.66 5.28 31.40
N THR A 7 1.87 4.89 31.84
CA THR A 7 3.03 4.79 30.95
C THR A 7 3.01 3.58 30.01
N ASN A 8 2.49 2.42 30.42
CA ASN A 8 2.62 1.19 29.63
C ASN A 8 1.67 1.10 28.43
N ARG A 9 0.49 1.75 28.50
CA ARG A 9 -0.49 1.70 27.39
C ARG A 9 -0.02 2.48 26.16
N SER A 10 0.74 3.56 26.38
CA SER A 10 1.20 4.45 25.31
C SER A 10 2.26 3.82 24.40
N THR A 11 3.19 3.06 24.97
CA THR A 11 4.28 2.41 24.24
C THR A 11 3.77 1.22 23.42
N THR A 12 2.85 0.42 23.96
CA THR A 12 2.20 -0.67 23.21
C THR A 12 1.43 -0.13 22.02
N ALA A 13 0.57 0.88 22.22
CA ALA A 13 -0.22 1.48 21.15
C ALA A 13 0.66 2.07 20.02
N ASN A 14 1.78 2.71 20.36
CA ASN A 14 2.70 3.26 19.37
C ASN A 14 3.41 2.16 18.56
N ARG A 15 3.72 1.04 19.21
CA ARG A 15 4.30 -0.14 18.56
C ARG A 15 3.32 -0.79 17.58
N ASP A 16 2.04 -0.80 17.91
CA ASP A 16 0.98 -1.33 17.05
C ASP A 16 0.85 -0.50 15.77
N VAL A 17 0.80 0.84 15.89
CA VAL A 17 0.77 1.75 14.74
C VAL A 17 1.99 1.58 13.84
N SER A 18 3.18 1.53 14.44
CA SER A 18 4.43 1.36 13.67
C SER A 18 4.43 0.04 12.89
N GLN A 19 3.90 -1.03 13.47
CA GLN A 19 3.80 -2.32 12.79
C GLN A 19 2.80 -2.30 11.63
N GLU A 20 1.65 -1.64 11.79
CA GLU A 20 0.67 -1.54 10.72
C GLU A 20 1.21 -0.76 9.52
N ILE A 21 1.92 0.35 9.78
CA ILE A 21 2.58 1.13 8.74
C ILE A 21 3.65 0.30 8.04
N LEU A 22 4.49 -0.41 8.78
CA LEU A 22 5.54 -1.27 8.20
C LEU A 22 4.95 -2.37 7.32
N ARG A 23 3.87 -3.03 7.76
CA ARG A 23 3.16 -4.05 6.96
C ARG A 23 2.63 -3.48 5.65
N ALA A 24 1.96 -2.32 5.70
CA ALA A 24 1.46 -1.66 4.50
C ALA A 24 2.58 -1.33 3.51
N VAL A 25 3.71 -0.79 4.00
CA VAL A 25 4.89 -0.51 3.15
C VAL A 25 5.46 -1.79 2.54
N GLU A 26 5.52 -2.87 3.31
CA GLU A 26 6.01 -4.16 2.83
C GLU A 26 5.11 -4.76 1.74
N GLU A 27 3.79 -4.68 1.89
CA GLU A 27 2.84 -5.10 0.85
C GLU A 27 3.03 -4.34 -0.47
N LEU A 28 3.30 -3.04 -0.42
CA LEU A 28 3.61 -2.25 -1.62
C LEU A 28 4.91 -2.71 -2.28
N LYS A 29 5.95 -2.99 -1.48
CA LYS A 29 7.26 -3.43 -1.98
C LYS A 29 7.23 -4.83 -2.59
N LEU A 30 6.49 -5.75 -1.99
CA LEU A 30 6.39 -7.15 -2.42
C LEU A 30 5.46 -7.35 -3.64
N GLY A 31 4.87 -6.28 -4.16
CA GLY A 31 4.04 -6.37 -5.35
C GLY A 31 2.66 -6.96 -5.08
N SER A 32 2.02 -6.54 -3.98
CA SER A 32 0.65 -6.93 -3.60
C SER A 32 -0.45 -6.68 -4.65
N GLY A 33 -0.15 -6.00 -5.76
CA GLY A 33 -1.14 -5.53 -6.72
C GLY A 33 -1.70 -4.14 -6.38
N PHE A 34 -1.36 -3.58 -5.23
CA PHE A 34 -1.73 -2.21 -4.85
C PHE A 34 -0.69 -1.19 -5.34
N GLY A 35 -1.17 -0.06 -5.84
CA GLY A 35 -0.35 1.06 -6.30
C GLY A 35 -0.14 2.13 -5.24
N SER A 36 -1.08 2.23 -4.30
CA SER A 36 -0.99 3.11 -3.16
C SER A 36 -1.75 2.55 -1.96
N ILE A 37 -1.30 2.93 -0.77
CA ILE A 37 -1.99 2.68 0.49
C ILE A 37 -2.08 4.02 1.23
N GLU A 38 -3.26 4.32 1.76
CA GLU A 38 -3.54 5.50 2.57
C GLU A 38 -3.88 5.05 3.99
N ILE A 39 -3.18 5.61 4.98
CA ILE A 39 -3.35 5.25 6.40
C ILE A 39 -3.77 6.51 7.15
N VAL A 40 -4.92 6.45 7.82
CA VAL A 40 -5.44 7.58 8.62
C VAL A 40 -5.18 7.29 10.08
N LEU A 41 -4.55 8.26 10.75
CA LEU A 41 -4.27 8.20 12.17
C LEU A 41 -5.09 9.25 12.91
N HIS A 42 -5.80 8.83 13.95
CA HIS A 42 -6.42 9.72 14.93
C HIS A 42 -5.96 9.35 16.33
N GLU A 43 -5.59 10.36 17.12
CA GLU A 43 -5.18 10.19 18.53
C GLU A 43 -4.07 9.14 18.75
N GLY A 44 -3.14 9.06 17.79
CA GLY A 44 -2.03 8.10 17.84
C GLY A 44 -2.45 6.65 17.62
N ARG A 45 -3.60 6.41 16.97
CA ARG A 45 -4.08 5.10 16.56
C ARG A 45 -4.41 5.12 15.07
N VAL A 46 -4.20 4.00 14.40
CA VAL A 46 -4.72 3.80 13.04
C VAL A 46 -6.22 3.60 13.14
N THR A 47 -6.97 4.42 12.41
CA THR A 47 -8.43 4.31 12.33
C THR A 47 -8.91 3.78 11.00
N GLN A 48 -8.08 3.89 9.96
CA GLN A 48 -8.44 3.49 8.61
C GLN A 48 -7.20 3.16 7.79
N ILE A 49 -7.33 2.14 6.94
CA ILE A 49 -6.37 1.79 5.91
C ILE A 49 -7.15 1.59 4.61
N GLU A 50 -6.86 2.39 3.60
CA GLU A 50 -7.37 2.20 2.25
C GLU A 50 -6.25 1.72 1.33
N LYS A 51 -6.57 0.77 0.44
CA LYS A 51 -5.63 0.26 -0.57
C LYS A 51 -6.22 0.50 -1.95
N ARG A 52 -5.44 1.09 -2.86
CA ARG A 52 -5.87 1.31 -4.25
C ARG A 52 -5.08 0.39 -5.17
N GLU A 53 -5.80 -0.37 -5.97
CA GLU A 53 -5.22 -1.31 -6.93
C GLU A 53 -4.44 -0.61 -8.04
N LYS A 54 -3.35 -1.24 -8.48
CA LYS A 54 -2.57 -0.83 -9.64
C LYS A 54 -2.90 -1.72 -10.82
N LEU A 55 -3.79 -1.26 -11.68
CA LEU A 55 -4.05 -1.93 -12.95
C LEU A 55 -2.89 -1.66 -13.91
N ARG A 56 -2.28 -2.74 -14.42
CA ARG A 56 -1.29 -2.68 -15.48
C ARG A 56 -1.94 -3.21 -16.75
N PHE A 57 -2.21 -2.32 -17.69
CA PHE A 57 -2.63 -2.73 -19.02
C PHE A 57 -1.38 -3.11 -19.82
N THR A 58 -1.11 -4.40 -19.97
CA THR A 58 -0.13 -4.86 -20.95
C THR A 58 -0.77 -4.68 -22.31
N GLN A 59 -0.30 -3.70 -23.08
CA GLN A 59 -0.64 -3.62 -24.49
C GLN A 59 0.05 -4.80 -25.15
N ASP A 60 -0.66 -5.92 -25.28
CA ASP A 60 -0.23 -7.01 -26.14
C ASP A 60 -0.13 -6.43 -27.55
N THR A 61 1.07 -6.02 -27.95
CA THR A 61 1.41 -5.73 -29.34
C THR A 61 1.42 -7.04 -30.10
N LYS A 62 0.27 -7.71 -30.17
CA LYS A 62 0.03 -8.80 -31.10
C LYS A 62 -0.67 -8.21 -32.32
N ASN A 63 0.12 -8.19 -33.39
CA ASN A 63 -0.31 -8.30 -34.77
C ASN A 63 -0.80 -7.02 -35.45
N THR A 64 0.13 -6.37 -36.15
CA THR A 64 -0.18 -6.00 -37.54
C THR A 64 1.08 -6.30 -38.37
N PRO A 65 1.08 -7.36 -39.20
CA PRO A 65 2.12 -7.53 -40.18
C PRO A 65 2.02 -6.37 -41.16
N THR A 66 2.94 -5.42 -41.04
CA THR A 66 3.13 -4.36 -42.02
C THR A 66 3.56 -5.04 -43.32
N VAL A 67 2.60 -5.31 -44.21
CA VAL A 67 2.88 -5.79 -45.55
C VAL A 67 3.80 -4.77 -46.25
N PRO A 68 4.98 -5.18 -46.77
CA PRO A 68 5.85 -4.26 -47.47
C PRO A 68 5.13 -3.84 -48.76
N ALA A 69 4.81 -2.54 -48.86
CA ALA A 69 4.26 -1.95 -50.05
C ALA A 69 5.33 -1.95 -51.16
N ALA A 70 5.42 -3.06 -51.90
CA ALA A 70 6.05 -3.12 -53.19
C ALA A 70 4.99 -2.88 -54.26
N ALA A 71 4.99 -1.69 -54.89
CA ALA A 71 4.50 -1.47 -56.27
C ALA A 71 4.66 0.00 -56.70
N LYS A 72 5.75 0.31 -57.40
CA LYS A 72 5.81 0.78 -58.81
C LYS A 72 7.09 1.57 -59.08
#